data_AF-A0ABC9NTI9-F1
#
_entry.id   AF-A0ABC9NTI9-F1
#
_cell.length_a   1.000
_cell.length_b   1.000
_cell.length_c   1.000
_cell.angle_alpha   90.00
_cell.angle_beta   90.00
_cell.angle_gamma   90.00
#
_symmetry.space_group_name_H-M   'P 1'
#
loop_
_entity.id
_entity.type
_entity.pdbx_description
1 polymer ?
#
loop_
_entity_poly.entity_id
_entity_poly.type
_entity_poly.pdbx_seq_one_letter_code
_entity_poly.pdbx_strand_id
1 'polypeptide(L)'
;MLYFWVGLFTLMISIINYSVHMDAFLYMQKQKKIADEQAILEDVLTSSEYIGKIITEHKGKCSDINTTCTELLQNRLENDGYTVNNNVMHCRHNGKIITYYNYKPNNKLYDSVLSLYEKHGVQDLKTIDHATSSYCKLSSEGVYIQKEYKDN
;
A
#
# COMPACT_ATOMS: atom_id res chain seq x y z
N MET A 1 24.76 -25.19 48.86
CA MET A 1 25.26 -23.88 48.38
C MET A 1 25.51 -23.87 46.86
N LEU A 2 26.32 -24.77 46.30
CA LEU A 2 26.63 -24.75 44.85
C LEU A 2 25.39 -24.94 43.93
N TYR A 3 24.50 -25.88 44.26
CA TYR A 3 23.25 -26.12 43.51
C TYR A 3 22.28 -24.94 43.52
N PHE A 4 22.28 -24.13 44.58
CA PHE A 4 21.44 -22.93 44.66
C PHE A 4 21.92 -21.86 43.66
N TRP A 5 23.24 -21.63 43.62
CA TRP A 5 23.83 -20.69 42.66
C TRP A 5 23.64 -21.16 41.22
N VAL A 6 23.86 -22.44 40.93
CA VAL A 6 23.64 -23.01 39.59
C VAL A 6 22.17 -22.83 39.14
N GLY A 7 21.20 -23.10 40.02
CA GLY A 7 19.78 -22.89 39.72
C GLY A 7 19.39 -21.42 39.52
N LEU A 8 19.99 -20.50 40.29
CA LEU A 8 19.76 -19.07 40.13
C LEU A 8 20.32 -18.55 38.80
N PHE A 9 21.52 -18.98 38.41
CA PHE A 9 22.13 -18.58 37.14
C PHE A 9 21.40 -19.14 35.92
N THR A 10 20.94 -20.41 35.96
CA THR A 10 20.14 -20.97 34.85
C THR A 10 18.79 -20.28 34.70
N LEU A 11 18.14 -19.90 35.81
CA LEU A 11 16.90 -19.12 35.78
C LEU A 11 17.14 -17.72 35.15
N MET A 12 18.20 -17.02 35.56
CA MET A 12 18.53 -15.71 34.98
C MET A 12 18.83 -15.81 33.47
N ILE A 13 19.59 -16.81 33.03
CA ILE A 13 19.85 -17.05 31.60
C ILE A 13 18.55 -17.35 30.85
N SER A 14 17.64 -18.13 31.44
CA SER A 14 16.34 -18.45 30.83
C SER A 14 15.45 -17.21 30.67
N ILE A 15 15.40 -16.33 31.67
CA ILE A 15 14.66 -15.06 31.61
C ILE A 15 15.26 -14.15 30.53
N ILE A 16 16.58 -14.03 30.47
CA ILE A 16 17.26 -13.22 29.44
C ILE A 16 16.97 -13.79 28.06
N ASN A 17 17.10 -15.10 27.86
CA ASN A 17 16.83 -15.73 26.57
C ASN A 17 15.36 -15.55 26.13
N TYR A 18 14.42 -15.66 27.07
CA TYR A 18 13.01 -15.39 26.80
C TYR A 18 12.78 -13.91 26.41
N SER A 19 13.40 -12.97 27.12
CA SER A 19 13.29 -11.53 26.79
C SER A 19 13.85 -11.21 25.41
N VAL A 20 15.02 -11.75 25.05
CA VAL A 20 15.62 -11.58 23.72
C VAL A 20 14.74 -12.19 22.63
N HIS A 21 14.10 -13.33 22.90
CA HIS A 21 13.18 -13.95 21.95
C HIS A 21 11.91 -13.12 21.74
N MET A 22 11.37 -12.52 22.81
CA MET A 22 10.22 -11.60 22.71
C MET A 22 10.58 -10.33 21.94
N ASP A 23 11.76 -9.75 22.17
CA ASP A 23 12.23 -8.58 21.42
C ASP A 23 12.41 -8.91 19.93
N ALA A 24 12.99 -10.07 19.61
CA ALA A 24 13.14 -10.52 18.23
C ALA A 24 11.78 -10.75 17.55
N PHE A 25 10.81 -11.34 18.27
CA PHE A 25 9.46 -11.54 17.77
C PHE A 25 8.75 -10.21 17.48
N LEU A 26 8.80 -9.25 18.41
CA LEU A 26 8.25 -7.91 18.21
C LEU A 26 8.91 -7.18 17.04
N TYR A 27 10.23 -7.31 16.91
CA TYR A 27 10.96 -6.75 15.77
C TYR A 27 10.49 -7.36 14.44
N MET A 28 10.35 -8.69 14.35
CA MET A 28 9.86 -9.35 13.15
C MET A 28 8.41 -8.94 12.80
N GLN A 29 7.54 -8.80 13.80
CA GLN A 29 6.17 -8.30 13.57
C GLN A 29 6.17 -6.89 12.99
N LYS A 30 7.03 -6.00 13.52
CA LYS A 30 7.16 -4.63 13.00
C LYS A 30 7.67 -4.63 11.55
N GLN A 31 8.69 -5.43 11.26
CA GLN A 31 9.24 -5.56 9.90
C GLN A 31 8.21 -6.11 8.91
N LYS A 32 7.46 -7.15 9.30
CA LYS A 32 6.37 -7.68 8.48
C LYS A 32 5.33 -6.61 8.16
N LYS A 33 4.91 -5.83 9.15
CA LYS A 33 3.93 -4.76 8.93
C LYS A 33 4.45 -3.66 7.99
N ILE A 34 5.73 -3.28 8.11
CA ILE A 34 6.37 -2.33 7.18
C ILE A 34 6.41 -2.90 5.75
N ALA A 35 6.77 -4.17 5.59
CA ALA A 35 6.81 -4.83 4.29
C ALA A 35 5.42 -4.92 3.65
N ASP A 36 4.38 -5.26 4.42
CA ASP A 36 2.99 -5.29 3.96
C ASP A 36 2.54 -3.90 3.48
N GLU A 37 2.91 -2.82 4.18
CA GLU A 37 2.61 -1.44 3.77
C GLU A 37 3.41 -1.00 2.53
N GLN A 38 4.68 -1.38 2.43
CA GLN A 38 5.50 -1.13 1.24
C GLN A 38 4.91 -1.80 0.01
N ALA A 39 4.45 -3.05 0.13
CA ALA A 39 3.79 -3.76 -0.97
C ALA A 39 2.54 -3.02 -1.46
N ILE A 40 1.71 -2.50 -0.53
CA ILE A 40 0.53 -1.71 -0.90
C ILE A 40 0.92 -0.45 -1.68
N LEU A 41 1.97 0.26 -1.23
CA LEU A 41 2.42 1.50 -1.90
C LEU A 41 3.05 1.21 -3.26
N GLU A 42 3.77 0.11 -3.40
CA GLU A 42 4.33 -0.37 -4.66
C GLU A 42 3.23 -0.78 -5.65
N ASP A 43 2.18 -1.45 -5.18
CA ASP A 43 1.00 -1.78 -6.00
C ASP A 43 0.31 -0.50 -6.51
N VAL A 44 0.11 0.50 -5.65
CA VAL A 44 -0.50 1.78 -6.04
C VAL A 44 0.35 2.52 -7.08
N LEU A 45 1.68 2.56 -6.90
CA LEU A 45 2.60 3.19 -7.85
C LEU A 45 2.62 2.47 -9.20
N THR A 46 2.78 1.14 -9.18
CA THR A 46 2.88 0.31 -10.38
C THR A 46 1.57 0.40 -11.16
N SER A 47 0.44 0.22 -10.47
CA SER A 47 -0.88 0.32 -11.06
C SER A 47 -1.15 1.71 -11.65
N SER A 48 -0.72 2.79 -10.97
CA SER A 48 -0.77 4.17 -11.49
C SER A 48 0.04 4.39 -12.76
N GLU A 49 1.22 3.77 -12.87
CA GLU A 49 2.04 3.88 -14.08
C GLU A 49 1.40 3.14 -15.26
N TYR A 50 0.96 1.90 -15.02
CA TYR A 50 0.41 1.03 -16.06
C TYR A 50 -0.95 1.50 -16.56
N ILE A 51 -1.85 1.95 -15.68
CA ILE A 51 -3.14 2.50 -16.10
C ILE A 51 -2.94 3.70 -17.02
N GLY A 52 -1.92 4.52 -16.75
CA GLY A 52 -1.57 5.65 -17.60
C GLY A 52 -1.15 5.25 -19.01
N LYS A 53 -0.30 4.23 -19.11
CA LYS A 53 0.14 3.67 -20.40
C LYS A 53 -1.06 3.11 -21.16
N ILE A 54 -1.93 2.36 -20.49
CA ILE A 54 -3.11 1.75 -21.11
C ILE A 54 -4.10 2.79 -21.60
N ILE A 55 -4.40 3.82 -20.80
CA ILE A 55 -5.28 4.93 -21.23
C ILE A 55 -4.71 5.61 -22.48
N THR A 56 -3.39 5.83 -22.52
CA THR A 56 -2.73 6.48 -23.67
C THR A 56 -2.80 5.61 -24.93
N GLU A 57 -2.60 4.30 -24.79
CA GLU A 57 -2.65 3.33 -25.90
C GLU A 57 -4.08 3.04 -26.38
N HIS A 58 -5.05 3.04 -25.47
CA HIS A 58 -6.42 2.60 -25.71
C HIS A 58 -7.44 3.71 -25.42
N LYS A 59 -7.12 4.97 -25.76
CA LYS A 59 -7.96 6.16 -25.49
C LYS A 59 -9.45 5.95 -25.75
N GLY A 60 -9.80 5.34 -26.87
CA GLY A 60 -11.20 5.11 -27.26
C GLY A 60 -11.93 4.02 -26.46
N LYS A 61 -11.21 3.12 -25.79
CA LYS A 61 -11.77 2.01 -24.99
C LYS A 61 -11.75 2.29 -23.49
N CYS A 62 -10.88 3.19 -23.02
CA CYS A 62 -10.77 3.59 -21.63
C CYS A 62 -11.58 4.85 -21.30
N SER A 63 -12.71 5.09 -21.99
CA SER A 63 -13.62 6.19 -21.63
C SER A 63 -14.21 5.97 -20.23
N ASP A 64 -14.51 4.72 -19.90
CA ASP A 64 -14.80 4.25 -18.55
C ASP A 64 -13.60 3.47 -18.01
N ILE A 65 -13.02 3.96 -16.92
CA ILE A 65 -11.90 3.32 -16.25
C ILE A 65 -12.31 2.01 -15.61
N ASN A 66 -13.53 1.94 -15.05
CA ASN A 66 -13.93 0.85 -14.18
C ASN A 66 -14.27 -0.45 -14.92
N THR A 67 -14.25 -0.43 -16.25
CA THR A 67 -14.61 -1.58 -17.09
C THR A 67 -13.39 -2.06 -17.88
N THR A 68 -13.36 -1.80 -19.19
CA THR A 68 -12.36 -2.35 -20.12
C THR A 68 -10.93 -1.93 -19.75
N CYS A 69 -10.75 -0.76 -19.15
CA CYS A 69 -9.42 -0.29 -18.77
C CYS A 69 -8.81 -1.11 -17.63
N THR A 70 -9.61 -1.47 -16.62
CA THR A 70 -9.18 -2.33 -15.52
C THR A 70 -8.81 -3.73 -16.00
N GLU A 71 -9.58 -4.33 -16.91
CA GLU A 71 -9.26 -5.66 -17.47
C GLU A 71 -7.94 -5.65 -18.25
N LEU A 72 -7.71 -4.63 -19.07
CA LEU A 72 -6.45 -4.45 -19.79
C LEU A 72 -5.28 -4.25 -18.82
N LEU A 73 -5.51 -3.54 -17.72
CA LEU A 73 -4.52 -3.35 -16.66
C LEU A 73 -4.16 -4.66 -15.98
N GLN A 74 -5.15 -5.43 -15.54
CA GLN A 74 -4.91 -6.72 -14.89
C GLN A 74 -4.13 -7.67 -15.81
N ASN A 75 -4.58 -7.83 -17.05
CA ASN A 75 -3.89 -8.67 -18.02
C ASN A 75 -2.44 -8.23 -18.24
N ARG A 76 -2.17 -6.92 -18.30
CA ARG A 76 -0.80 -6.43 -18.50
C ARG A 76 0.07 -6.64 -17.26
N LEU A 77 -0.45 -6.40 -16.06
CA LEU A 77 0.27 -6.64 -14.81
C LEU A 77 0.64 -8.12 -14.68
N GLU A 78 -0.29 -9.04 -14.96
CA GLU A 78 -0.04 -10.48 -14.90
C GLU A 78 0.99 -10.93 -15.96
N ASN A 79 0.89 -10.43 -17.18
CA ASN A 79 1.84 -10.75 -18.25
C ASN A 79 3.27 -10.29 -17.93
N ASP A 80 3.40 -9.17 -17.21
CA ASP A 80 4.70 -8.63 -16.78
C ASP A 80 5.19 -9.26 -15.46
N GLY A 81 4.44 -10.22 -14.89
CA GLY A 81 4.83 -10.98 -13.70
C GLY A 81 4.45 -10.33 -12.37
N TYR A 82 3.64 -9.27 -12.37
CA TYR A 82 3.13 -8.65 -11.15
C TYR A 82 1.92 -9.40 -10.58
N THR A 83 1.81 -9.40 -9.25
CA THR A 83 0.59 -9.88 -8.59
C THR A 83 -0.47 -8.78 -8.64
N VAL A 84 -1.63 -9.10 -9.19
CA VAL A 84 -2.75 -8.14 -9.26
C VAL A 84 -3.39 -7.97 -7.89
N ASN A 85 -3.27 -6.76 -7.32
CA ASN A 85 -3.97 -6.39 -6.10
C ASN A 85 -5.33 -5.75 -6.42
N ASN A 86 -6.40 -6.53 -6.28
CA ASN A 86 -7.78 -6.10 -6.54
C ASN A 86 -8.30 -5.03 -5.56
N ASN A 87 -7.54 -4.70 -4.51
CA ASN A 87 -7.89 -3.61 -3.60
C ASN A 87 -7.38 -2.25 -4.09
N VAL A 88 -6.48 -2.22 -5.09
CA VAL A 88 -6.10 -0.99 -5.77
C VAL A 88 -7.19 -0.65 -6.76
N MET A 89 -7.77 0.54 -6.60
CA MET A 89 -8.89 1.02 -7.39
C MET A 89 -8.51 2.29 -8.15
N HIS A 90 -9.30 2.62 -9.16
CA HIS A 90 -9.06 3.76 -10.03
C HIS A 90 -10.31 4.62 -10.17
N CYS A 91 -10.12 5.91 -10.38
CA CYS A 91 -11.20 6.85 -10.63
C CYS A 91 -10.73 7.96 -11.58
N ARG A 92 -11.63 8.43 -12.45
CA ARG A 92 -11.40 9.61 -13.30
C ARG A 92 -12.18 10.79 -12.77
N HIS A 93 -11.51 11.87 -12.42
CA HIS A 93 -12.18 13.12 -12.03
C HIS A 93 -11.40 14.33 -12.54
N ASN A 94 -12.09 15.28 -13.17
CA ASN A 94 -11.51 16.54 -13.70
C ASN A 94 -10.23 16.35 -14.55
N GLY A 95 -10.22 15.37 -15.45
CA GLY A 95 -9.05 15.08 -16.31
C GLY A 95 -7.86 14.47 -15.56
N LYS A 96 -8.04 14.06 -14.30
CA LYS A 96 -7.05 13.35 -13.50
C LYS A 96 -7.47 11.90 -13.31
N ILE A 97 -6.48 11.02 -13.27
CA ILE A 97 -6.65 9.63 -12.88
C ILE A 97 -6.13 9.50 -11.46
N ILE A 98 -6.98 8.99 -10.59
CA ILE A 98 -6.71 8.79 -9.17
C ILE A 98 -6.63 7.29 -8.96
N THR A 99 -5.46 6.79 -8.61
CA THR A 99 -5.25 5.41 -8.18
C THR A 99 -5.16 5.40 -6.66
N TYR A 100 -5.97 4.58 -6.00
CA TYR A 100 -6.09 4.60 -4.54
C TYR A 100 -6.24 3.22 -3.94
N TYR A 101 -5.88 3.12 -2.67
CA TYR A 101 -6.09 1.95 -1.83
C TYR A 101 -6.80 2.39 -0.55
N ASN A 102 -8.00 1.87 -0.31
CA ASN A 102 -8.74 2.11 0.93
C ASN A 102 -8.28 1.12 2.01
N TYR A 103 -7.84 1.60 3.16
CA TYR A 103 -7.51 0.69 4.26
C TYR A 103 -8.76 0.06 4.85
N LYS A 104 -8.64 -1.21 5.24
CA LYS A 104 -9.63 -1.84 6.12
C LYS A 104 -9.65 -1.07 7.46
N PRO A 105 -10.82 -0.87 8.07
CA PRO A 105 -10.91 -0.24 9.37
C PRO A 105 -10.00 -0.99 10.35
N ASN A 106 -9.07 -0.27 10.98
CA ASN A 106 -7.98 -0.72 11.88
C ASN A 106 -6.58 -0.86 11.27
N ASN A 107 -6.40 -0.77 9.96
CA ASN A 107 -5.07 -0.68 9.35
C ASN A 107 -4.60 0.77 9.33
N LYS A 108 -3.70 1.13 10.25
CA LYS A 108 -2.99 2.40 10.22
C LYS A 108 -1.69 2.23 9.45
N LEU A 109 -1.53 3.02 8.38
CA LEU A 109 -0.26 3.24 7.70
C LEU A 109 0.71 3.96 8.65
N TYR A 110 1.98 3.56 8.65
CA TYR A 110 3.01 4.32 9.34
C TYR A 110 3.53 5.46 8.48
N ASP A 111 3.63 6.64 9.08
CA ASP A 111 4.23 7.84 8.46
C ASP A 111 5.62 7.57 7.88
N SER A 112 6.37 6.62 8.45
CA SER A 112 7.70 6.23 7.97
C SER A 112 7.70 5.63 6.57
N VAL A 113 6.63 4.92 6.19
CA VAL A 113 6.52 4.36 4.83
C VAL A 113 5.90 5.40 3.92
N LEU A 114 4.87 6.13 4.37
CA LEU A 114 4.24 7.19 3.60
C LEU A 114 5.25 8.24 3.12
N SER A 115 6.07 8.77 4.04
CA SER A 115 7.08 9.80 3.75
C SER A 115 8.12 9.36 2.70
N LEU A 116 8.35 8.06 2.55
CA LEU A 116 9.22 7.53 1.49
C LEU A 116 8.56 7.66 0.11
N TYR A 117 7.26 7.38 0.03
CA TYR A 117 6.49 7.35 -1.22
C TYR A 117 5.85 8.71 -1.57
N GLU A 118 5.80 9.66 -0.64
CA GLU A 118 5.42 11.06 -0.91
C GLU A 118 6.27 11.69 -2.01
N LYS A 119 7.55 11.33 -2.08
CA LYS A 119 8.46 11.76 -3.17
C LYS A 119 8.03 11.28 -4.55
N HIS A 120 7.28 10.19 -4.60
CA HIS A 120 6.70 9.64 -5.83
C HIS A 120 5.26 10.12 -6.07
N GLY A 121 4.77 11.07 -5.26
CA GLY A 121 3.46 11.68 -5.40
C GLY A 121 2.32 10.91 -4.72
N VAL A 122 2.63 9.87 -3.94
CA VAL A 122 1.62 9.18 -3.11
C VAL A 122 1.29 10.02 -1.89
N GLN A 123 0.02 10.16 -1.55
CA GLN A 123 -0.46 11.00 -0.45
C GLN A 123 -1.50 10.24 0.39
N ASP A 124 -1.70 10.66 1.64
CA ASP A 124 -2.77 10.13 2.50
C ASP A 124 -4.14 10.60 1.97
N LEU A 125 -5.11 9.67 1.84
CA LEU A 125 -6.48 9.99 1.44
C LEU A 125 -7.13 11.06 2.31
N LYS A 126 -6.73 11.21 3.57
CA LYS A 126 -7.22 12.28 4.46
C LYS A 126 -6.97 13.69 3.93
N THR A 127 -5.99 13.85 3.05
CA THR A 127 -5.62 15.14 2.45
C THR A 127 -6.38 15.43 1.16
N ILE A 128 -7.12 14.46 0.61
CA ILE A 128 -7.83 14.64 -0.66
C ILE A 128 -9.02 15.58 -0.48
N ASP A 129 -9.33 16.38 -1.50
CA ASP A 129 -10.45 17.30 -1.44
C ASP A 129 -11.80 16.56 -1.42
N HIS A 130 -12.78 17.17 -0.75
CA HIS A 130 -14.11 16.57 -0.56
C HIS A 130 -14.83 16.28 -1.88
N ALA A 131 -14.66 17.12 -2.92
CA ALA A 131 -15.35 16.93 -4.19
C ALA A 131 -14.84 15.65 -4.89
N THR A 132 -13.51 15.49 -4.95
CA THR A 132 -12.87 14.29 -5.47
C THR A 132 -13.24 13.06 -4.65
N SER A 133 -13.17 13.15 -3.31
CA SER A 133 -13.55 12.04 -2.41
C SER A 133 -14.98 11.59 -2.65
N SER A 134 -15.93 12.53 -2.76
CA SER A 134 -17.35 12.22 -2.96
C SER A 134 -17.61 11.61 -4.34
N TYR A 135 -16.96 12.14 -5.39
CA TYR A 135 -17.14 11.64 -6.74
C TYR A 135 -16.61 10.20 -6.88
N CYS A 136 -15.40 9.97 -6.37
CA CYS A 136 -14.74 8.66 -6.44
C CYS A 136 -15.17 7.70 -5.32
N LYS A 137 -16.06 8.13 -4.41
CA LYS A 137 -16.55 7.36 -3.25
C LYS A 137 -15.41 6.79 -2.40
N LEU A 138 -14.39 7.62 -2.16
CA LEU A 138 -13.19 7.22 -1.41
C LEU A 138 -13.51 7.08 0.08
N SER A 139 -12.75 6.20 0.74
CA SER A 139 -12.76 6.11 2.21
C SER A 139 -12.04 7.31 2.83
N SER A 140 -12.27 7.54 4.12
CA SER A 140 -11.51 8.52 4.91
C SER A 140 -10.08 8.07 5.23
N GLU A 141 -9.75 6.79 5.02
CA GLU A 141 -8.44 6.21 5.31
C GLU A 141 -7.92 5.41 4.12
N GLY A 142 -6.65 5.66 3.78
CA GLY A 142 -6.00 5.03 2.63
C GLY A 142 -4.89 5.90 2.09
N VAL A 143 -4.41 5.50 0.92
CA VAL A 143 -3.42 6.26 0.15
C VAL A 143 -3.91 6.44 -1.27
N TYR A 144 -3.45 7.50 -1.92
CA TYR A 144 -3.74 7.74 -3.31
C TYR A 144 -2.58 8.41 -4.03
N ILE A 145 -2.56 8.24 -5.35
CA ILE A 145 -1.76 9.02 -6.27
C ILE A 145 -2.68 9.59 -7.34
N GLN A 146 -2.53 10.88 -7.61
CA GLN A 146 -3.23 11.56 -8.69
C GLN A 146 -2.24 11.95 -9.78
N LYS A 147 -2.57 11.66 -11.03
CA LYS A 147 -1.79 12.07 -12.19
C LYS A 147 -2.71 12.76 -13.18
N GLU A 148 -2.24 13.84 -13.79
CA GLU A 148 -2.95 14.50 -14.87
C GLU A 148 -2.86 13.65 -16.14
N TYR A 149 -4.02 13.40 -16.76
CA TYR A 149 -4.10 12.74 -18.05
C TYR A 149 -4.94 13.63 -18.96
N LYS A 150 -4.25 14.51 -19.68
CA LYS A 150 -4.86 15.28 -20.75
C LYS A 150 -5.08 14.34 -21.93
N ASP A 151 -6.33 14.26 -22.38
CA ASP A 151 -6.67 13.69 -23.67
C ASP A 151 -6.11 14.64 -24.75
N ASN A 152 -4.80 14.55 -25.03
CA ASN A 152 -4.20 15.21 -26.20
C ASN A 152 -4.72 14.57 -27.48
#